data_AF-A0A8K0CIG5-F1
#
_entry.id   AF-A0A8K0CIG5-F1
#
_cell.length_a   1.000
_cell.length_b   1.000
_cell.length_c   1.000
_cell.angle_alpha   90.00
_cell.angle_beta   90.00
_cell.angle_gamma   90.00
#
_symmetry.space_group_name_H-M   'P 1'
#
loop_
_entity.id
_entity.type
_entity.pdbx_description
1 polymer ?
#
loop_
_entity_poly.entity_id
_entity_poly.type
_entity_poly.pdbx_seq_one_letter_code
_entity_poly.pdbx_strand_id
1 'polypeptide(L)'
;MLPIKYITNLNPHIPQLVWFPANKSDLTIKLDKRVKWIKLNAKQGGYYRTNYPENTWTIFSTTIKDFHIRDKMHLLDESFALVRANKVNCSVAFNLTTYLYEEDRYEAWVAAQHGFRQIRTGLSQNNMSIYPLKRYVSQLVDKQYHRNKWTVEKTESFRTKLTRQTIFNLACVYGHHQCIKKVQQLWPKRKLLPVDIYDIVRANYLTKKKVKKVSLGNSLVEDSTWFGADLSLLTSSTQFKWPKDLVEECNAWLENK
;
A
#
# COMPACT_ATOMS: atom_id res chain seq x y z
N MET A 1 18.47 20.59 15.78
CA MET A 1 17.47 20.02 16.71
C MET A 1 16.37 19.37 15.90
N LEU A 2 15.83 18.24 16.34
CA LEU A 2 14.77 17.51 15.66
C LEU A 2 13.43 17.68 16.40
N PRO A 3 12.36 18.22 15.77
CA PRO A 3 11.06 18.35 16.43
C PRO A 3 10.33 17.00 16.47
N ILE A 4 10.14 16.46 17.66
CA ILE A 4 9.37 15.23 17.89
C ILE A 4 7.95 15.60 18.29
N LYS A 5 7.02 15.47 17.34
CA LYS A 5 5.58 15.56 17.61
C LYS A 5 5.03 14.19 17.94
N TYR A 6 4.33 14.02 19.05
CA TYR A 6 3.77 12.73 19.44
C TYR A 6 2.34 12.86 19.95
N ILE A 7 1.58 11.76 19.87
CA ILE A 7 0.24 11.58 20.44
C ILE A 7 0.22 10.29 21.26
N THR A 8 -0.73 10.16 22.18
CA THR A 8 -0.90 8.97 23.03
C THR A 8 -2.35 8.51 23.00
N ASN A 9 -2.61 7.31 23.51
CA ASN A 9 -3.99 6.81 23.63
C ASN A 9 -4.90 7.68 24.52
N LEU A 10 -4.34 8.50 25.41
CA LEU A 10 -5.12 9.41 26.26
C LEU A 10 -5.49 10.70 25.51
N ASN A 11 -4.65 11.13 24.57
CA ASN A 11 -4.85 12.34 23.77
C ASN A 11 -4.51 12.06 22.28
N PRO A 12 -5.31 11.24 21.58
CA PRO A 12 -4.96 10.73 20.25
C PRO A 12 -5.02 11.79 19.13
N HIS A 13 -5.57 12.97 19.41
CA HIS A 13 -5.78 14.03 18.42
C HIS A 13 -5.05 15.33 18.71
N ILE A 14 -4.39 15.44 19.87
CA ILE A 14 -3.69 16.64 20.34
C ILE A 14 -2.19 16.34 20.38
N PRO A 15 -1.42 16.74 19.34
CA PRO A 15 0.01 16.53 19.31
C PRO A 15 0.72 17.33 20.38
N GLN A 16 1.59 16.66 21.12
CA GLN A 16 2.59 17.27 22.01
C GLN A 16 3.93 17.38 21.27
N LEU A 17 4.75 18.38 21.62
CA LEU A 17 6.04 18.63 20.98
C LEU A 17 7.17 18.54 22.01
N VAL A 18 8.20 17.76 21.69
CA VAL A 18 9.51 17.81 22.37
C VAL A 18 10.60 18.03 21.33
N TRP A 19 11.63 18.77 21.70
CA TRP A 19 12.79 18.94 20.87
C TRP A 19 13.89 17.95 21.24
N PHE A 20 14.37 17.20 20.26
CA PHE A 20 15.51 16.31 20.41
C PHE A 20 16.80 17.09 20.05
N PRO A 21 17.72 17.33 21.01
CA PRO A 21 18.97 18.03 20.75
C PRO A 21 19.87 17.26 19.78
N ALA A 22 20.57 17.97 18.89
CA ALA A 22 21.39 17.35 17.85
C ALA A 22 22.67 16.67 18.39
N ASN A 23 23.10 17.04 19.61
CA ASN A 23 24.30 16.51 20.28
C ASN A 23 23.97 15.37 21.26
N LYS A 24 22.75 14.81 21.22
CA LYS A 24 22.32 13.71 22.07
C LYS A 24 21.94 12.50 21.21
N SER A 25 22.22 11.31 21.72
CA SER A 25 21.85 10.03 21.10
C SER A 25 20.43 9.58 21.47
N ASP A 26 19.89 10.11 22.57
CA ASP A 26 18.61 9.71 23.13
C ASP A 26 17.86 10.92 23.72
N LEU A 27 16.55 10.73 23.87
CA LEU A 27 15.62 11.66 24.50
C LEU A 27 14.61 10.86 25.32
N THR A 28 14.45 11.23 26.59
CA THR A 28 13.40 10.67 27.44
C THR A 28 12.18 11.59 27.48
N ILE A 29 11.02 11.09 27.01
CA ILE A 29 9.73 11.78 27.13
C ILE A 29 9.07 11.34 28.43
N LYS A 30 8.96 12.25 29.41
CA LYS A 30 8.25 12.01 30.67
C LYS A 30 6.74 12.20 30.46
N LEU A 31 5.95 11.26 30.94
CA LEU A 31 4.49 11.29 30.86
C LEU A 31 3.90 11.27 32.28
N ASP A 32 2.91 12.13 32.54
CA ASP A 32 2.27 12.23 33.86
C ASP A 32 1.39 11.03 34.20
N LYS A 33 0.92 10.30 33.18
CA LYS A 33 0.06 9.13 33.30
C LYS A 33 0.59 7.98 32.45
N ARG A 34 0.31 6.75 32.90
CA ARG A 34 0.60 5.55 32.12
C ARG A 34 -0.24 5.52 30.85
N VAL A 35 0.41 5.33 29.71
CA VAL A 35 -0.22 5.25 28.39
C VAL A 35 -0.07 3.83 27.83
N LYS A 36 -1.03 3.41 27.00
CA LYS A 36 -1.01 2.14 26.28
C LYS A 36 -0.07 2.18 25.07
N TRP A 37 0.00 3.34 24.41
CA TRP A 37 0.85 3.55 23.24
C TRP A 37 1.22 5.02 23.09
N ILE A 38 2.36 5.26 22.43
CA ILE A 38 2.81 6.57 21.99
C ILE A 38 3.09 6.47 20.49
N LYS A 39 2.47 7.32 19.69
CA LYS A 39 2.75 7.43 18.25
C LYS A 39 3.57 8.69 18.01
N LEU A 40 4.75 8.51 17.44
CA LEU A 40 5.69 9.56 17.08
C LEU A 40 5.38 10.14 15.68
N ASN A 41 5.96 11.30 15.39
CA ASN A 41 5.73 12.07 14.18
C ASN A 41 4.23 12.33 13.88
N ALA A 42 3.46 12.77 14.88
CA ALA A 42 2.02 12.99 14.74
C ALA A 42 1.69 13.88 13.52
N LYS A 43 0.74 13.43 12.70
CA LYS A 43 0.32 14.01 11.42
C LYS A 43 1.45 14.16 10.39
N GLN A 44 2.54 13.39 10.52
CA GLN A 44 3.71 13.38 9.63
C GLN A 44 4.33 14.77 9.45
N GLY A 45 4.50 15.50 10.56
CA GLY A 45 5.00 16.87 10.54
C GLY A 45 6.53 17.00 10.48
N GLY A 46 7.26 15.91 10.70
CA GLY A 46 8.72 15.87 10.71
C GLY A 46 9.30 14.97 9.63
N TYR A 47 10.50 15.30 9.17
CA TYR A 47 11.23 14.57 8.13
C TYR A 47 12.14 13.49 8.75
N TYR A 48 11.50 12.45 9.30
CA TYR A 48 12.16 11.28 9.87
C TYR A 48 11.20 10.10 9.89
N ARG A 49 11.77 8.89 9.91
CA ARG A 49 11.05 7.64 10.06
C ARG A 49 10.94 7.24 11.53
N THR A 50 9.90 6.48 11.87
CA THR A 50 9.65 6.02 13.24
C THR A 50 9.49 4.51 13.25
N ASN A 51 10.32 3.83 14.04
CA ASN A 51 10.15 2.42 14.34
C ASN A 51 9.75 2.26 15.81
N TYR A 52 8.84 1.32 16.08
CA TYR A 52 8.29 1.05 17.41
C TYR A 52 8.61 -0.39 17.81
N PRO A 53 8.61 -0.71 19.11
CA PRO A 53 8.65 -2.09 19.56
C PRO A 53 7.46 -2.89 19.01
N GLU A 54 7.64 -4.20 18.82
CA GLU A 54 6.65 -5.09 18.20
C GLU A 54 5.27 -5.01 18.86
N ASN A 55 5.23 -4.98 20.21
CA ASN A 55 3.97 -4.85 20.94
C ASN A 55 3.18 -3.58 20.57
N THR A 56 3.87 -2.49 20.24
CA THR A 56 3.27 -1.22 19.88
C THR A 56 2.73 -1.28 18.45
N TRP A 57 3.45 -1.94 17.54
CA TRP A 57 2.93 -2.24 16.21
C TRP A 57 1.67 -3.11 16.25
N THR A 58 1.61 -4.12 17.12
CA THR A 58 0.41 -4.94 17.33
C THR A 58 -0.76 -4.12 17.90
N ILE A 59 -0.49 -3.18 18.80
CA ILE A 59 -1.52 -2.25 19.27
C ILE A 59 -2.01 -1.34 18.13
N PHE A 60 -1.11 -0.84 17.29
CA PHE A 60 -1.48 0.00 16.15
C PHE A 60 -2.31 -0.77 15.12
N SER A 61 -2.04 -2.04 14.82
CA SER A 61 -2.84 -2.81 13.87
C SER A 61 -4.31 -2.95 14.28
N THR A 62 -4.59 -2.95 15.59
CA THR A 62 -5.96 -3.04 16.12
C THR A 62 -6.64 -1.68 16.32
N THR A 63 -5.87 -0.59 16.40
CA THR A 63 -6.37 0.76 16.70
C THR A 63 -6.25 1.74 15.54
N ILE A 64 -5.57 1.39 14.45
CA ILE A 64 -5.27 2.26 13.30
C ILE A 64 -6.54 2.92 12.72
N LYS A 65 -7.68 2.24 12.74
CA LYS A 65 -8.96 2.77 12.24
C LYS A 65 -9.39 4.08 12.91
N ASP A 66 -8.99 4.31 14.16
CA ASP A 66 -9.36 5.46 14.99
C ASP A 66 -8.38 6.63 14.88
N PHE A 67 -7.25 6.44 14.18
CA PHE A 67 -6.27 7.50 13.97
C PHE A 67 -6.75 8.54 12.95
N HIS A 68 -6.22 9.76 13.07
CA HIS A 68 -6.37 10.77 12.02
C HIS A 68 -5.77 10.26 10.69
N ILE A 69 -6.37 10.61 9.55
CA ILE A 69 -5.98 10.10 8.23
C ILE A 69 -4.48 10.21 7.93
N ARG A 70 -3.83 11.34 8.26
CA ARG A 70 -2.38 11.53 8.11
C ARG A 70 -1.55 10.55 8.95
N ASP A 71 -2.03 10.18 10.13
CA ASP A 71 -1.36 9.21 10.99
C ASP A 71 -1.55 7.78 10.48
N LYS A 72 -2.74 7.45 9.93
CA LYS A 72 -2.96 6.17 9.23
C LYS A 72 -2.02 5.99 8.05
N MET A 73 -1.92 7.01 7.17
CA MET A 73 -1.01 7.02 6.03
C MET A 73 0.45 6.85 6.46
N HIS A 74 0.85 7.58 7.51
CA HIS A 74 2.19 7.49 8.06
C HIS A 74 2.49 6.08 8.58
N LEU A 75 1.62 5.49 9.41
CA LEU A 75 1.85 4.13 9.92
C LEU A 75 1.95 3.10 8.79
N LEU A 76 1.11 3.21 7.75
CA LEU A 76 1.22 2.36 6.56
C LEU A 76 2.57 2.56 5.86
N ASP A 77 2.94 3.78 5.46
CA ASP A 77 4.20 4.04 4.74
C ASP A 77 5.43 3.61 5.54
N GLU A 78 5.46 3.94 6.84
CA GLU A 78 6.55 3.57 7.74
C GLU A 78 6.72 2.05 7.84
N SER A 79 5.62 1.32 8.04
CA SER A 79 5.69 -0.13 8.16
C SER A 79 6.23 -0.80 6.89
N PHE A 80 5.75 -0.40 5.71
CA PHE A 80 6.24 -0.95 4.43
C PHE A 80 7.70 -0.58 4.15
N ALA A 81 8.10 0.66 4.46
CA ALA A 81 9.49 1.07 4.30
C ALA A 81 10.44 0.32 5.24
N LEU A 82 10.01 0.06 6.48
CA LEU A 82 10.77 -0.72 7.46
C LEU A 82 10.87 -2.20 7.06
N VAL A 83 9.82 -2.80 6.51
CA VAL A 83 9.87 -4.16 5.92
C VAL A 83 10.89 -4.20 4.79
N ARG A 84 10.83 -3.25 3.84
CA ARG A 84 11.80 -3.16 2.74
C ARG A 84 13.25 -3.02 3.23
N ALA A 85 13.45 -2.38 4.37
CA ALA A 85 14.76 -2.21 5.02
C ALA A 85 15.16 -3.39 5.93
N ASN A 86 14.35 -4.46 5.97
CA ASN A 86 14.50 -5.60 6.87
C ASN A 86 14.65 -5.19 8.36
N LYS A 87 13.85 -4.20 8.79
CA LYS A 87 13.86 -3.66 10.17
C LYS A 87 12.66 -4.10 11.00
N VAL A 88 11.62 -4.61 10.35
CA VAL A 88 10.44 -5.22 10.96
C VAL A 88 9.95 -6.35 10.07
N ASN A 89 9.23 -7.30 10.66
CA ASN A 89 8.60 -8.41 9.97
C ASN A 89 7.49 -7.93 9.03
N CYS A 90 7.26 -8.64 7.93
CA CYS A 90 6.18 -8.40 6.97
C CYS A 90 4.81 -8.39 7.64
N SER A 91 4.65 -9.20 8.70
CA SER A 91 3.43 -9.26 9.51
C SER A 91 3.03 -7.89 10.09
N VAL A 92 3.99 -7.03 10.42
CA VAL A 92 3.73 -5.67 10.94
C VAL A 92 2.96 -4.85 9.90
N ALA A 93 3.49 -4.77 8.68
CA ALA A 93 2.86 -3.99 7.61
C ALA A 93 1.52 -4.60 7.18
N PHE A 94 1.46 -5.92 7.02
CA PHE A 94 0.24 -6.55 6.57
C PHE A 94 -0.88 -6.51 7.62
N ASN A 95 -0.59 -6.71 8.91
CA ASN A 95 -1.59 -6.56 9.97
C ASN A 95 -2.17 -5.15 9.98
N LEU A 96 -1.35 -4.11 9.75
CA LEU A 96 -1.82 -2.73 9.61
C LEU A 96 -2.70 -2.50 8.38
N THR A 97 -2.62 -3.33 7.35
CA THR A 97 -3.47 -3.16 6.15
C THR A 97 -4.86 -3.75 6.32
N THR A 98 -5.11 -4.59 7.33
CA THR A 98 -6.38 -5.32 7.50
C THR A 98 -7.59 -4.39 7.66
N TYR A 99 -7.43 -3.24 8.32
CA TYR A 99 -8.53 -2.25 8.46
C TYR A 99 -8.97 -1.65 7.13
N LEU A 100 -8.15 -1.73 6.06
CA LEU A 100 -8.46 -1.14 4.76
C LEU A 100 -9.74 -1.72 4.17
N TYR A 101 -10.13 -2.94 4.52
CA TYR A 101 -11.42 -3.52 4.09
C TYR A 101 -12.60 -2.58 4.40
N GLU A 102 -12.55 -1.85 5.52
CA GLU A 102 -13.57 -0.88 5.93
C GLU A 102 -13.24 0.58 5.59
N GLU A 103 -12.03 0.87 5.11
CA GLU A 103 -11.55 2.24 4.87
C GLU A 103 -12.11 2.81 3.55
N ASP A 104 -12.58 4.05 3.60
CA ASP A 104 -13.16 4.78 2.46
C ASP A 104 -12.30 5.98 2.03
N ARG A 105 -11.33 6.38 2.84
CA ARG A 105 -10.47 7.52 2.60
C ARG A 105 -9.46 7.22 1.50
N TYR A 106 -9.58 7.98 0.41
CA TYR A 106 -8.61 8.03 -0.70
C TYR A 106 -7.15 7.96 -0.22
N GLU A 107 -6.79 8.77 0.77
CA GLU A 107 -5.40 8.95 1.14
C GLU A 107 -4.78 7.69 1.77
N ALA A 108 -5.58 6.91 2.52
CA ALA A 108 -5.14 5.63 3.06
C ALA A 108 -4.92 4.59 1.95
N TRP A 109 -5.81 4.56 0.96
CA TRP A 109 -5.67 3.67 -0.21
C TRP A 109 -4.45 4.00 -1.06
N VAL A 110 -4.08 5.28 -1.19
CA VAL A 110 -2.83 5.67 -1.87
C VAL A 110 -1.60 5.17 -1.11
N ALA A 111 -1.56 5.37 0.21
CA ALA A 111 -0.47 4.88 1.05
C ALA A 111 -0.33 3.34 0.95
N ALA A 112 -1.46 2.64 1.01
CA ALA A 112 -1.51 1.19 0.83
C ALA A 112 -1.04 0.74 -0.56
N GLN A 113 -1.49 1.42 -1.63
CA GLN A 113 -1.07 1.12 -2.99
C GLN A 113 0.44 1.26 -3.17
N HIS A 114 1.04 2.30 -2.59
CA HIS A 114 2.48 2.48 -2.58
C HIS A 114 3.19 1.31 -1.88
N GLY A 115 2.73 0.96 -0.68
CA GLY A 115 3.24 -0.18 0.10
C GLY A 115 3.15 -1.50 -0.66
N PHE A 116 1.98 -1.85 -1.20
CA PHE A 116 1.80 -3.07 -1.97
C PHE A 116 2.68 -3.10 -3.23
N ARG A 117 2.89 -1.96 -3.90
CA ARG A 117 3.84 -1.88 -5.03
C ARG A 117 5.25 -2.26 -4.57
N GLN A 118 5.70 -1.78 -3.41
CA GLN A 118 7.02 -2.12 -2.87
C GLN A 118 7.15 -3.61 -2.56
N ILE A 119 6.17 -4.20 -1.85
CA ILE A 119 6.15 -5.64 -1.56
C ILE A 119 6.17 -6.43 -2.87
N ARG A 120 5.31 -6.06 -3.83
CA ARG A 120 5.20 -6.75 -5.12
C ARG A 120 6.54 -6.76 -5.86
N THR A 121 7.28 -5.64 -5.86
CA THR A 121 8.63 -5.56 -6.46
C THR A 121 9.65 -6.43 -5.71
N GLY A 122 9.51 -6.56 -4.39
CA GLY A 122 10.31 -7.48 -3.59
C GLY A 122 10.04 -8.95 -3.94
N LEU A 123 8.76 -9.33 -3.99
CA LEU A 123 8.32 -10.70 -4.26
C LEU A 123 8.46 -11.12 -5.73
N SER A 124 8.46 -10.19 -6.69
CA SER A 124 8.56 -10.50 -8.12
C SER A 124 9.88 -11.14 -8.56
N GLN A 125 10.82 -11.32 -7.65
CA GLN A 125 12.03 -12.12 -7.88
C GLN A 125 11.73 -13.61 -8.01
N ASN A 126 10.56 -14.07 -7.53
CA ASN A 126 10.05 -15.41 -7.71
C ASN A 126 8.58 -15.33 -8.15
N ASN A 127 8.30 -15.77 -9.39
CA ASN A 127 6.97 -15.67 -10.00
C ASN A 127 5.87 -16.38 -9.20
N MET A 128 6.19 -17.40 -8.39
CA MET A 128 5.20 -18.06 -7.54
C MET A 128 4.84 -17.24 -6.28
N SER A 129 5.80 -16.49 -5.73
CA SER A 129 5.61 -15.69 -4.51
C SER A 129 4.60 -14.54 -4.66
N ILE A 130 4.25 -14.14 -5.88
CA ILE A 130 3.32 -13.03 -6.11
C ILE A 130 1.84 -13.43 -5.95
N TYR A 131 1.51 -14.73 -6.07
CA TYR A 131 0.11 -15.19 -6.09
C TYR A 131 -0.61 -15.00 -4.75
N PRO A 132 -0.01 -15.33 -3.59
CA PRO A 132 -0.61 -15.04 -2.30
C PRO A 132 -0.90 -13.54 -2.11
N LEU A 133 0.03 -12.66 -2.51
CA LEU A 133 -0.17 -11.21 -2.48
C LEU A 133 -1.34 -10.76 -3.37
N LYS A 134 -1.42 -11.28 -4.61
CA LYS A 134 -2.53 -10.98 -5.53
C LYS A 134 -3.87 -11.36 -4.90
N ARG A 135 -3.98 -12.57 -4.34
CA ARG A 135 -5.19 -13.04 -3.67
C ARG A 135 -5.58 -12.13 -2.52
N TYR A 136 -4.64 -11.87 -1.60
CA TYR A 136 -4.87 -11.03 -0.43
C TYR A 136 -5.34 -9.61 -0.80
N VAL A 137 -4.61 -8.92 -1.69
CA VAL A 137 -4.98 -7.55 -2.08
C VAL A 137 -6.29 -7.51 -2.86
N SER A 138 -6.56 -8.53 -3.69
CA SER A 138 -7.85 -8.65 -4.39
C SER A 138 -9.03 -8.81 -3.43
N GLN A 139 -8.88 -9.57 -2.35
CA GLN A 139 -9.92 -9.71 -1.32
C GLN A 139 -10.08 -8.42 -0.50
N LEU A 140 -8.96 -7.80 -0.13
CA LEU A 140 -8.95 -6.57 0.66
C LEU A 140 -9.69 -5.41 -0.04
N VAL A 141 -9.53 -5.30 -1.36
CA VAL A 141 -10.12 -4.22 -2.17
C VAL A 141 -11.57 -4.50 -2.60
N ASP A 142 -12.07 -5.73 -2.44
CA ASP A 142 -13.35 -6.19 -3.01
C ASP A 142 -14.54 -5.31 -2.58
N LYS A 143 -14.65 -5.00 -1.29
CA LYS A 143 -15.73 -4.15 -0.76
C LYS A 143 -15.74 -2.78 -1.42
N GLN A 144 -14.56 -2.16 -1.54
CA GLN A 144 -14.44 -0.84 -2.16
C GLN A 144 -14.60 -0.90 -3.67
N TYR A 145 -14.18 -1.99 -4.33
CA TYR A 145 -14.44 -2.21 -5.75
C TYR A 145 -15.95 -2.15 -6.04
N HIS A 146 -16.77 -2.85 -5.25
CA HIS A 146 -18.23 -2.87 -5.42
C HIS A 146 -18.91 -1.56 -5.05
N ARG A 147 -18.32 -0.75 -4.16
CA ARG A 147 -18.82 0.60 -3.83
C ARG A 147 -18.58 1.62 -4.96
N ASN A 148 -17.56 1.41 -5.79
CA ASN A 148 -17.20 2.31 -6.89
C ASN A 148 -17.87 1.89 -8.22
N LYS A 149 -18.18 2.87 -9.07
CA LYS A 149 -18.88 2.64 -10.35
C LYS A 149 -17.97 2.92 -11.55
N TRP A 150 -18.19 2.21 -12.66
CA TRP A 150 -17.48 2.43 -13.93
C TRP A 150 -18.02 3.61 -14.75
N THR A 151 -18.89 4.42 -14.15
CA THR A 151 -19.52 5.61 -14.73
C THR A 151 -19.10 6.83 -13.93
N VAL A 152 -19.00 7.97 -14.60
CA VAL A 152 -18.52 9.23 -14.01
C VAL A 152 -19.65 10.23 -14.03
N GLU A 153 -20.09 10.67 -12.86
CA GLU A 153 -21.12 11.70 -12.76
C GLU A 153 -20.46 13.09 -12.80
N LYS A 154 -21.13 14.08 -13.43
CA LYS A 154 -20.57 15.44 -13.56
C LYS A 154 -20.37 16.12 -12.20
N THR A 155 -21.19 15.77 -11.22
CA THR A 155 -21.21 16.31 -9.85
C THR A 155 -20.27 15.57 -8.90
N GLU A 156 -19.60 14.50 -9.33
CA GLU A 156 -18.66 13.76 -8.47
C GLU A 156 -17.47 14.62 -8.05
N SER A 157 -17.15 14.55 -6.74
CA SER A 157 -15.97 15.21 -6.19
C SER A 157 -14.68 14.65 -6.82
N PHE A 158 -13.64 15.49 -6.93
CA PHE A 158 -12.33 15.06 -7.41
C PHE A 158 -11.77 13.88 -6.59
N ARG A 159 -11.98 13.90 -5.28
CA ARG A 159 -11.58 12.83 -4.35
C ARG A 159 -12.27 11.50 -4.65
N THR A 160 -13.56 11.51 -5.01
CA THR A 160 -14.30 10.31 -5.42
C THR A 160 -13.69 9.71 -6.70
N LYS A 161 -13.38 10.55 -7.68
CA LYS A 161 -12.75 10.11 -8.95
C LYS A 161 -11.39 9.47 -8.72
N LEU A 162 -10.55 10.10 -7.88
CA LEU A 162 -9.24 9.56 -7.52
C LEU A 162 -9.36 8.25 -6.74
N THR A 163 -10.31 8.15 -5.80
CA THR A 163 -10.56 6.91 -5.06
C THR A 163 -10.92 5.78 -6.01
N ARG A 164 -11.87 6.01 -6.92
CA ARG A 164 -12.24 5.05 -7.97
C ARG A 164 -11.03 4.58 -8.77
N GLN A 165 -10.20 5.50 -9.24
CA GLN A 165 -8.99 5.16 -10.00
C GLN A 165 -8.05 4.27 -9.20
N THR A 166 -7.75 4.64 -7.94
CA THR A 166 -6.87 3.84 -7.06
C THR A 166 -7.44 2.45 -6.81
N ILE A 167 -8.72 2.34 -6.48
CA ILE A 167 -9.41 1.09 -6.19
C ILE A 167 -9.44 0.17 -7.42
N PHE A 168 -9.85 0.67 -8.58
CA PHE A 168 -9.90 -0.14 -9.80
C PHE A 168 -8.51 -0.53 -10.29
N ASN A 169 -7.50 0.33 -10.13
CA ASN A 169 -6.12 -0.03 -10.44
C ASN A 169 -5.63 -1.16 -9.53
N LEU A 170 -5.83 -1.04 -8.21
CA LEU A 170 -5.51 -2.12 -7.26
C LEU A 170 -6.24 -3.42 -7.63
N ALA A 171 -7.56 -3.37 -7.80
CA ALA A 171 -8.36 -4.53 -8.13
C ALA A 171 -7.85 -5.24 -9.40
N CYS A 172 -7.68 -4.51 -10.51
CA CYS A 172 -7.25 -5.11 -11.76
C CYS A 172 -5.79 -5.61 -11.71
N VAL A 173 -4.88 -4.86 -11.09
CA VAL A 173 -3.46 -5.24 -10.97
C VAL A 173 -3.27 -6.50 -10.14
N TYR A 174 -4.06 -6.64 -9.07
CA TYR A 174 -3.97 -7.78 -8.16
C TYR A 174 -4.92 -8.93 -8.52
N GLY A 175 -5.55 -8.89 -9.70
CA GLY A 175 -6.22 -10.07 -10.27
C GLY A 175 -7.73 -10.17 -10.00
N HIS A 176 -8.39 -9.10 -9.55
CA HIS A 176 -9.82 -9.10 -9.29
C HIS A 176 -10.62 -9.46 -10.55
N HIS A 177 -11.34 -10.58 -10.49
CA HIS A 177 -11.96 -11.22 -11.66
C HIS A 177 -12.93 -10.27 -12.40
N GLN A 178 -13.82 -9.62 -11.67
CA GLN A 178 -14.79 -8.69 -12.27
C GLN A 178 -14.11 -7.45 -12.88
N CYS A 179 -13.00 -6.98 -12.30
CA CYS A 179 -12.25 -5.83 -12.82
C CYS A 179 -11.64 -6.18 -14.18
N ILE A 180 -10.99 -7.33 -14.26
CA ILE A 180 -10.41 -7.85 -15.50
C ILE A 180 -11.48 -8.02 -16.59
N LYS A 181 -12.62 -8.66 -16.25
CA LYS A 181 -13.73 -8.86 -17.18
C LYS A 181 -14.27 -7.53 -17.70
N LYS A 182 -14.44 -6.54 -16.81
CA LYS A 182 -14.95 -5.22 -17.18
C LYS A 182 -13.97 -4.46 -18.08
N VAL A 183 -12.67 -4.48 -17.80
CA VAL A 183 -11.64 -3.88 -18.66
C VAL A 183 -11.68 -4.47 -20.08
N GLN A 184 -11.81 -5.80 -20.20
CA GLN A 184 -11.93 -6.47 -21.50
C GLN A 184 -13.20 -6.04 -22.26
N GLN A 185 -14.33 -5.90 -21.56
CA GLN A 185 -15.58 -5.44 -22.15
C GLN A 185 -15.53 -3.97 -22.61
N LEU A 186 -14.82 -3.10 -21.88
CA LEU A 186 -14.75 -1.67 -22.18
C LEU A 186 -13.72 -1.32 -23.26
N TRP A 187 -12.68 -2.13 -23.44
CA TRP A 187 -11.60 -1.85 -24.40
C TRP A 187 -12.05 -1.58 -25.85
N PRO A 188 -13.00 -2.35 -26.44
CA PRO A 188 -13.51 -2.06 -27.78
C PRO A 188 -14.15 -0.67 -27.88
N LYS A 189 -14.80 -0.21 -26.81
CA LYS A 189 -15.51 1.08 -26.73
C LYS A 189 -14.64 2.20 -26.14
N ARG A 190 -13.32 2.01 -26.03
CA ARG A 190 -12.40 2.92 -25.29
C ARG A 190 -12.45 4.39 -25.72
N LYS A 191 -12.78 4.68 -26.99
CA LYS A 191 -12.89 6.06 -27.52
C LYS A 191 -14.07 6.84 -26.91
N LEU A 192 -15.05 6.15 -26.32
CA LEU A 192 -16.25 6.72 -25.71
C LEU A 192 -16.14 6.81 -24.17
N LEU A 193 -15.01 6.37 -23.60
CA LEU A 193 -14.85 6.36 -22.15
C LEU A 193 -14.46 7.75 -21.65
N PRO A 194 -14.99 8.16 -20.48
CA PRO A 194 -14.41 9.27 -19.72
C PRO A 194 -12.91 9.06 -19.48
N VAL A 195 -12.13 10.14 -19.45
CA VAL A 195 -10.65 10.11 -19.37
C VAL A 195 -10.17 9.24 -18.19
N ASP A 196 -10.78 9.42 -17.02
CA ASP A 196 -10.45 8.69 -15.80
C ASP A 196 -10.70 7.18 -15.92
N ILE A 197 -11.75 6.76 -16.63
CA ILE A 197 -12.04 5.34 -16.90
C ILE A 197 -11.14 4.80 -18.01
N TYR A 198 -10.88 5.61 -19.04
CA TYR A 198 -9.98 5.26 -20.14
C TYR A 198 -8.58 4.91 -19.64
N ASP A 199 -8.03 5.70 -18.72
CA ASP A 199 -6.68 5.48 -18.19
C ASP A 199 -6.56 4.12 -17.47
N ILE A 200 -7.56 3.78 -16.65
CA ILE A 200 -7.65 2.48 -15.97
C ILE A 200 -7.72 1.35 -16.98
N VAL A 201 -8.62 1.47 -17.97
CA VAL A 201 -8.83 0.45 -19.00
C VAL A 201 -7.57 0.27 -19.85
N ARG A 202 -6.90 1.36 -20.24
CA ARG A 202 -5.67 1.34 -21.02
C ARG A 202 -4.51 0.69 -20.27
N ALA A 203 -4.27 1.10 -19.02
CA ALA A 203 -3.20 0.55 -18.20
C ALA A 203 -3.38 -0.98 -18.00
N ASN A 204 -4.60 -1.43 -17.76
CA ASN A 204 -4.89 -2.83 -17.43
C ASN A 204 -5.10 -3.74 -18.66
N TYR A 205 -5.48 -3.18 -19.82
CA TYR A 205 -5.62 -3.98 -21.04
C TYR A 205 -4.27 -4.21 -21.74
N LEU A 206 -3.42 -3.18 -21.82
CA LEU A 206 -2.12 -3.28 -22.51
C LEU A 206 -1.15 -4.21 -21.78
N THR A 207 -1.23 -4.27 -20.45
CA THR A 207 -0.45 -5.20 -19.62
C THR A 207 -0.76 -6.66 -19.97
N LYS A 208 -2.03 -7.05 -20.13
CA LYS A 208 -2.39 -8.41 -20.61
C LYS A 208 -1.89 -8.73 -22.01
N LYS A 209 -1.84 -7.75 -22.93
CA LYS A 209 -1.32 -7.98 -24.29
C LYS A 209 0.20 -8.19 -24.33
N LYS A 210 0.96 -7.53 -23.45
CA LYS A 210 2.40 -7.80 -23.31
C LYS A 210 2.66 -9.23 -22.84
N VAL A 211 1.91 -9.71 -21.85
CA VAL A 211 1.97 -11.11 -21.37
C VAL A 211 1.68 -12.11 -22.49
N LYS A 212 0.64 -11.89 -23.29
CA LYS A 212 0.29 -12.79 -24.42
C LYS A 212 1.30 -12.81 -25.57
N LYS A 213 2.10 -11.75 -25.78
CA LYS A 213 3.11 -11.73 -26.85
C LYS A 213 4.41 -12.43 -26.47
N VAL A 214 4.63 -12.68 -25.18
CA VAL A 214 5.85 -13.37 -24.66
C VAL A 214 5.74 -14.90 -24.78
N SER A 215 4.58 -15.45 -25.15
CA SER A 215 4.39 -16.89 -25.39
C SER A 215 4.36 -17.24 -26.88
N LEU A 216 5.51 -17.59 -27.45
CA LEU A 216 5.68 -18.43 -28.64
C LEU A 216 7.11 -19.02 -28.59
N GLY A 217 7.24 -20.14 -27.86
CA GLY A 217 8.49 -20.87 -27.63
C GLY A 217 8.34 -21.83 -26.45
N ASN A 218 8.26 -23.12 -26.74
CA ASN A 218 7.88 -24.24 -25.86
C ASN A 218 8.52 -24.27 -24.47
N SER A 219 7.87 -23.65 -23.48
CA SER A 219 7.77 -24.09 -22.07
C SER A 219 6.85 -23.14 -21.32
N LEU A 220 5.85 -23.67 -20.61
CA LEU A 220 4.81 -22.89 -19.94
C LEU A 220 5.36 -22.24 -18.67
N VAL A 221 5.70 -20.96 -18.76
CA VAL A 221 5.83 -20.08 -17.59
C VAL A 221 4.97 -18.85 -17.85
N GLU A 222 3.87 -18.71 -17.11
CA GLU A 222 3.03 -17.50 -17.11
C GLU A 222 3.81 -16.34 -16.48
N ASP A 223 4.43 -15.52 -17.32
CA ASP A 223 5.22 -14.38 -16.86
C ASP A 223 4.40 -13.08 -16.94
N SER A 224 3.95 -12.57 -15.79
CA SER A 224 3.21 -11.31 -15.68
C SER A 224 4.10 -10.18 -15.18
N THR A 225 5.00 -9.68 -16.02
CA THR A 225 5.81 -8.49 -15.72
C THR A 225 4.99 -7.21 -15.95
N TRP A 226 4.57 -6.59 -14.84
CA TRP A 226 3.74 -5.39 -14.79
C TRP A 226 4.58 -4.10 -14.90
N PHE A 227 4.70 -3.52 -16.10
CA PHE A 227 5.12 -2.12 -16.25
C PHE A 227 3.89 -1.23 -16.44
N GLY A 228 3.38 -0.67 -15.33
CA GLY A 228 2.62 0.58 -15.36
C GLY A 228 3.60 1.72 -15.68
N ALA A 229 3.19 2.66 -16.52
CA ALA A 229 4.03 3.74 -17.03
C ALA A 229 4.65 4.57 -15.90
N ASP A 230 5.90 4.26 -15.61
CA ASP A 230 6.86 5.10 -14.90
C ASP A 230 8.19 4.91 -15.64
N LEU A 231 8.52 5.88 -16.51
CA LEU A 231 9.74 5.88 -17.33
C LEU A 231 11.02 5.93 -16.47
N SER A 232 10.91 6.14 -15.15
CA SER A 232 12.02 6.06 -14.21
C SER A 232 12.53 4.64 -13.94
N LEU A 233 11.82 3.60 -14.40
CA LEU A 233 12.26 2.20 -14.25
C LEU A 233 13.09 1.69 -15.45
N LEU A 234 13.40 2.54 -16.43
CA LEU A 234 14.31 2.20 -17.54
C LEU A 234 15.78 2.58 -17.28
N THR A 235 16.12 3.08 -16.09
CA THR A 235 17.53 3.16 -15.70
C THR A 235 17.92 1.84 -15.05
N SER A 236 18.75 1.07 -15.74
CA SER A 236 19.49 -0.06 -15.19
C SER A 236 20.31 0.40 -13.98
N SER A 237 19.74 0.29 -12.79
CA SER A 237 20.49 0.19 -11.55
C SER A 237 20.06 -1.10 -10.88
N THR A 238 21.06 -1.93 -10.59
CA THR A 238 21.02 -3.14 -9.76
C THR A 238 19.70 -3.30 -8.99
N GLN A 239 18.81 -4.15 -9.51
CA GLN A 239 17.52 -4.41 -8.89
C GLN A 239 17.77 -4.98 -7.49
N PHE A 240 17.60 -4.15 -6.46
CA PHE A 240 17.81 -4.53 -5.05
C PHE A 240 17.04 -5.82 -4.76
N LYS A 241 17.79 -6.91 -4.57
CA LYS A 241 17.23 -8.23 -4.32
C LYS A 241 16.82 -8.33 -2.86
N TRP A 242 15.63 -8.85 -2.59
CA TRP A 242 15.20 -9.04 -1.21
C TRP A 242 15.90 -10.26 -0.63
N PRO A 243 16.27 -10.24 0.66
CA PRO A 243 16.74 -11.43 1.36
C PRO A 243 15.72 -12.57 1.23
N LYS A 244 16.20 -13.82 1.08
CA LYS A 244 15.31 -14.98 0.86
C LYS A 244 14.39 -15.23 2.05
N ASP A 245 14.93 -15.12 3.26
CA ASP A 245 14.23 -15.16 4.53
C ASP A 245 13.09 -14.14 4.60
N LEU A 246 13.33 -12.91 4.14
CA LEU A 246 12.27 -11.88 4.09
C LEU A 246 11.15 -12.25 3.10
N VAL A 247 11.51 -12.81 1.93
CA VAL A 247 10.52 -13.27 0.94
C VAL A 247 9.69 -14.43 1.49
N GLU A 248 10.33 -15.40 2.12
CA GLU A 248 9.69 -16.57 2.75
C GLU A 248 8.76 -16.15 3.89
N GLU A 249 9.21 -15.23 4.76
CA GLU A 249 8.42 -14.70 5.86
C GLU A 249 7.17 -13.95 5.38
N CYS A 250 7.33 -13.08 4.38
CA CYS A 250 6.22 -12.38 3.73
C CYS A 250 5.19 -13.36 3.15
N ASN A 251 5.65 -14.38 2.44
CA ASN A 251 4.78 -15.40 1.85
C ASN A 251 4.05 -16.22 2.92
N ALA A 252 4.76 -16.64 3.98
CA ALA A 252 4.17 -17.41 5.07
C ALA A 252 3.02 -16.65 5.74
N TRP A 253 3.13 -15.32 5.90
CA TRP A 253 2.00 -14.52 6.39
C TRP A 253 0.83 -14.53 5.39
N LEU A 254 1.12 -14.31 4.10
CA LEU A 254 0.10 -14.20 3.04
C LEU A 254 -0.65 -15.51 2.76
N GLU A 255 -0.01 -16.66 2.92
CA GLU A 255 -0.62 -17.98 2.71
C GLU A 255 -1.60 -18.37 3.82
N ASN A 256 -1.44 -17.79 5.01
CA ASN A 256 -2.27 -18.05 6.18
C ASN A 256 -3.47 -17.07 6.33
N LYS A 257 -3.82 -16.35 5.26
CA LYS A 257 -4.93 -15.36 5.23
C LYS A 257 -5.92 -15.68 4.13
#